data_AF-A0A6I9MWC4-F1
#
_entry.id   AF-A0A6I9MWC4-F1
#
_cell.length_a   1.000
_cell.length_b   1.000
_cell.length_c   1.000
_cell.angle_alpha   90.00
_cell.angle_beta   90.00
_cell.angle_gamma   90.00
#
_symmetry.space_group_name_H-M   'P 1'
#
loop_
_entity.id
_entity.type
_entity.pdbx_description
1 polymer ?
#
loop_
_entity_poly.entity_id
_entity_poly.type
_entity_poly.pdbx_seq_one_letter_code
_entity_poly.pdbx_strand_id
1 'polypeptide(L)'
;MALKCADICNPCRPWELSKQWSEKVTDEFFQQGDIEKKHKLEVSPVCDREMNTVGNIQIGFMTYVVEPLFAEWTRFSDTRLSHTMMGHMRLNKASWGALLREQSSVAAGPSSPGTDPEDGAATGGSSSKEIPQGSRES
;
A
#
# COMPACT_ATOMS: atom_id res chain seq x y z
N MET A 1 -5.54 -19.26 -22.77
CA MET A 1 -5.54 -18.91 -21.33
C MET A 1 -4.36 -19.49 -20.57
N ALA A 2 -4.04 -20.78 -20.73
CA ALA A 2 -2.91 -21.42 -20.04
C ALA A 2 -1.56 -20.69 -20.20
N LEU A 3 -1.21 -20.26 -21.42
CA LEU A 3 0.05 -19.51 -21.65
C LEU A 3 0.08 -18.19 -20.89
N LYS A 4 -1.02 -17.43 -20.88
CA LYS A 4 -1.13 -16.19 -20.09
C LYS A 4 -0.98 -16.47 -18.59
N CYS A 5 -1.58 -17.55 -18.09
CA CYS A 5 -1.41 -17.95 -16.71
C CYS A 5 0.06 -18.29 -16.42
N ALA A 6 0.74 -19.01 -17.32
CA ALA A 6 2.15 -19.34 -17.15
C ALA A 6 3.04 -18.09 -17.10
N ASP A 7 2.78 -17.11 -17.96
CA ASP A 7 3.55 -15.85 -18.06
C ASP A 7 3.51 -15.03 -16.76
N ILE A 8 2.36 -14.97 -16.09
CA ILE A 8 2.17 -14.14 -14.88
C ILE A 8 1.90 -14.94 -13.60
N CYS A 9 2.33 -16.20 -13.53
CA CYS A 9 2.07 -17.08 -12.39
C CYS A 9 2.95 -16.82 -11.15
N ASN A 10 3.91 -15.89 -11.21
CA ASN A 10 4.86 -15.66 -10.12
C ASN A 10 4.17 -15.38 -8.76
N PRO A 11 3.11 -14.55 -8.69
CA PRO A 11 2.33 -14.37 -7.47
C PRO A 11 1.62 -15.61 -6.94
N CYS A 12 1.44 -16.65 -7.76
CA CYS A 12 0.81 -17.92 -7.38
C CYS A 12 1.83 -18.97 -6.88
N ARG A 13 3.10 -18.59 -6.71
CA ARG A 13 4.17 -19.44 -6.16
C ARG A 13 4.29 -19.25 -4.64
N PRO A 14 4.94 -20.17 -3.92
CA PRO A 14 5.30 -19.94 -2.52
C PRO A 14 6.00 -18.59 -2.31
N TRP A 15 5.80 -18.00 -1.13
CA TRP A 15 6.20 -16.63 -0.81
C TRP A 15 7.63 -16.29 -1.24
N GLU A 16 8.61 -17.11 -0.89
CA GLU A 16 10.02 -16.83 -1.21
C GLU A 16 10.29 -16.69 -2.71
N LEU A 17 9.62 -17.48 -3.54
CA LEU A 17 9.75 -17.39 -4.99
C LEU A 17 8.99 -16.17 -5.52
N SER A 18 7.76 -15.95 -5.06
CA SER A 18 6.98 -14.78 -5.46
C SER A 18 7.74 -13.50 -5.13
N LYS A 19 8.30 -13.39 -3.93
CA LYS A 19 9.04 -12.24 -3.44
C LYS A 19 10.27 -11.95 -4.29
N GLN A 20 11.09 -12.97 -4.58
CA GLN A 20 12.26 -12.82 -5.44
C GLN A 20 11.91 -12.32 -6.85
N TRP A 21 10.84 -12.86 -7.45
CA TRP A 21 10.40 -12.41 -8.77
C TRP A 21 9.82 -11.00 -8.73
N SER A 22 9.06 -10.66 -7.69
CA SER A 22 8.55 -9.32 -7.46
C SER A 22 9.67 -8.28 -7.33
N GLU A 23 10.72 -8.59 -6.57
CA GLU A 23 11.89 -7.72 -6.41
C GLU A 23 12.61 -7.53 -7.75
N LYS A 24 12.88 -8.62 -8.49
CA LYS A 24 13.56 -8.56 -9.79
C LYS A 24 12.81 -7.71 -10.81
N VAL A 25 11.51 -7.93 -10.98
CA VAL A 25 10.73 -7.21 -11.98
C VAL A 25 10.58 -5.73 -11.61
N THR A 26 10.43 -5.43 -10.31
CA THR A 26 10.35 -4.04 -9.86
C THR A 26 11.70 -3.34 -9.96
N ASP A 27 12.82 -4.02 -9.70
CA ASP A 27 14.16 -3.47 -9.92
C ASP A 27 14.38 -3.09 -11.40
N GLU A 28 13.90 -3.91 -12.34
CA GLU A 28 13.93 -3.60 -13.77
C GLU A 28 13.11 -2.36 -14.11
N PHE A 29 11.88 -2.25 -13.59
CA PHE A 29 11.05 -1.05 -13.77
C PHE A 29 11.72 0.20 -13.22
N PHE A 30 12.33 0.11 -12.04
CA PHE A 30 13.01 1.25 -11.43
C PHE A 30 14.27 1.64 -12.20
N GLN A 31 15.01 0.68 -12.75
CA GLN A 31 16.13 0.98 -13.65
C GLN A 31 15.67 1.70 -14.92
N GLN A 32 14.54 1.29 -15.49
CA GLN A 32 13.93 2.01 -16.62
C GLN A 32 13.59 3.46 -16.23
N GLY A 33 12.95 3.65 -15.07
CA GLY A 33 12.59 4.99 -14.58
C GLY A 33 13.79 5.90 -14.35
N ASP A 34 14.90 5.35 -13.84
CA ASP A 34 16.15 6.11 -13.68
C ASP A 34 16.73 6.55 -15.03
N ILE A 35 16.66 5.69 -16.04
CA ILE A 35 17.08 6.01 -17.41
C ILE A 35 16.16 7.10 -18.00
N GLU A 36 14.85 6.98 -17.84
CA GLU A 36 13.88 7.99 -18.29
C GLU A 36 14.16 9.36 -17.64
N LYS A 37 14.36 9.41 -16.32
CA LYS A 37 14.74 10.63 -15.59
C LYS A 37 16.05 11.22 -16.14
N LYS A 38 17.07 10.39 -16.33
CA LYS A 38 18.38 10.81 -16.87
C LYS A 38 18.27 11.46 -18.25
N HIS A 39 17.38 10.93 -19.09
CA HIS A 39 17.13 11.44 -20.43
C HIS A 39 16.06 12.54 -20.49
N LYS A 40 15.57 13.02 -19.34
CA LYS A 40 14.51 14.05 -19.22
C LYS A 40 13.22 13.64 -19.94
N LEU A 41 12.92 12.36 -19.94
CA LEU A 41 11.65 11.81 -20.43
C LEU A 41 10.63 11.81 -19.29
N GLU A 42 9.35 11.75 -19.65
CA GLU A 42 8.30 11.42 -18.69
C GLU A 42 8.55 9.99 -18.17
N VAL A 43 8.54 9.83 -16.85
CA VAL A 43 8.77 8.53 -16.22
C VAL A 43 7.53 7.67 -16.37
N SER A 44 7.72 6.46 -16.89
CA SER A 44 6.65 5.51 -17.11
C SER A 44 5.93 5.16 -15.80
N PRO A 45 4.62 4.84 -15.84
CA PRO A 45 3.89 4.38 -14.67
C PRO A 45 4.64 3.25 -13.96
N VAL A 46 4.57 3.23 -12.63
CA VAL A 46 5.26 2.29 -11.71
C VAL A 46 6.79 2.26 -11.76
N CYS A 47 7.43 2.97 -12.69
CA CYS A 47 8.89 2.97 -12.85
C CYS A 47 9.60 3.98 -11.93
N ASP A 48 8.85 4.87 -11.27
CA ASP A 48 9.44 5.80 -10.31
C ASP A 48 9.58 5.17 -8.91
N ARG A 49 10.82 4.86 -8.51
CA ARG A 49 11.19 4.31 -7.19
C ARG A 49 10.96 5.26 -6.02
N GLU A 50 10.80 6.56 -6.26
CA GLU A 50 10.50 7.55 -5.20
C GLU A 50 9.00 7.61 -4.92
N MET A 51 8.17 7.25 -5.90
CA MET A 51 6.72 7.32 -5.84
C MET A 51 6.06 5.96 -5.60
N ASN A 52 6.79 4.86 -5.78
CA ASN A 52 6.27 3.50 -5.70
C ASN A 52 7.11 2.62 -4.79
N THR A 53 6.48 1.59 -4.24
CA THR A 53 7.14 0.51 -3.49
C THR A 53 6.83 -0.82 -4.15
N VAL A 54 7.71 -1.81 -3.97
CA VAL A 54 7.48 -3.19 -4.45
C VAL A 54 6.11 -3.67 -3.97
N GLY A 55 5.78 -3.49 -2.68
CA GLY A 55 4.51 -3.91 -2.12
C GLY A 55 3.29 -3.30 -2.81
N ASN A 56 3.29 -1.98 -3.07
CA ASN A 56 2.17 -1.32 -3.74
C ASN A 56 1.99 -1.81 -5.18
N ILE A 57 3.10 -1.92 -5.93
CA ILE A 57 3.10 -2.42 -7.31
C ILE A 57 2.53 -3.85 -7.35
N GLN A 58 3.01 -4.73 -6.48
CA GLN A 58 2.60 -6.13 -6.46
C GLN A 58 1.15 -6.31 -6.01
N ILE A 59 0.67 -5.58 -5.01
CA ILE A 59 -0.74 -5.61 -4.59
C ILE A 59 -1.66 -5.15 -5.73
N GLY A 60 -1.29 -4.06 -6.42
CA GLY A 60 -2.03 -3.58 -7.59
C GLY A 60 -2.08 -4.62 -8.71
N PHE A 61 -0.92 -5.16 -9.08
CA PHE A 61 -0.81 -6.20 -10.12
C PHE A 61 -1.63 -7.45 -9.77
N MET A 62 -1.55 -7.93 -8.52
CA MET A 62 -2.34 -9.08 -8.08
C MET A 62 -3.84 -8.80 -8.14
N THR A 63 -4.29 -7.61 -7.72
CA THR A 63 -5.71 -7.24 -7.67
C THR A 63 -6.32 -7.10 -9.06
N TYR A 64 -5.64 -6.41 -9.96
CA TYR A 64 -6.25 -5.98 -11.22
C TYR A 64 -5.91 -6.88 -12.41
N VAL A 65 -4.86 -7.70 -12.32
CA VAL A 65 -4.39 -8.54 -13.43
C VAL A 65 -4.42 -10.02 -13.08
N VAL A 66 -3.74 -10.42 -12.00
CA VAL A 66 -3.54 -11.84 -11.68
C VAL A 66 -4.82 -12.48 -11.16
N GLU A 67 -5.47 -11.86 -10.18
CA GLU A 67 -6.66 -12.42 -9.53
C GLU A 67 -7.82 -12.65 -10.52
N PRO A 68 -8.19 -11.70 -11.42
CA PRO A 68 -9.20 -11.95 -12.43
C PRO A 68 -8.83 -13.09 -13.40
N LEU A 69 -7.57 -13.15 -13.84
CA LEU A 69 -7.11 -14.20 -14.75
C LEU A 69 -7.19 -15.59 -14.11
N PHE A 70 -6.69 -15.71 -12.89
CA PHE A 70 -6.64 -17.00 -12.18
C PHE A 70 -8.00 -17.42 -11.62
N ALA A 71 -8.92 -16.49 -11.37
CA ALA A 71 -10.31 -16.81 -11.08
C ALA A 71 -10.97 -17.51 -12.27
N GLU A 72 -10.84 -16.97 -13.48
CA GLU A 72 -11.38 -17.61 -14.69
C GLU A 72 -10.68 -18.93 -15.02
N TRP A 73 -9.36 -19.01 -14.79
CA TRP A 73 -8.62 -20.27 -14.94
C TRP A 73 -9.11 -21.34 -13.96
N THR A 74 -9.35 -20.97 -12.70
CA THR A 74 -9.88 -21.90 -11.68
C THR A 74 -11.29 -22.37 -12.04
N ARG A 75 -12.13 -21.47 -12.55
CA ARG A 75 -13.48 -21.82 -13.04
C ARG A 75 -13.43 -22.79 -14.23
N PHE A 76 -12.48 -22.61 -15.14
CA PHE A 76 -12.29 -23.51 -16.29
C PHE A 76 -11.65 -24.85 -15.90
N SER A 77 -10.67 -24.82 -15.01
CA SER A 77 -9.89 -25.99 -14.57
C SER A 77 -9.92 -26.09 -13.05
N ASP A 78 -11.03 -26.63 -12.54
CA ASP A 78 -11.28 -26.82 -11.11
C ASP A 78 -10.48 -28.01 -10.58
N THR A 79 -9.22 -27.75 -10.21
CA THR A 79 -8.25 -28.77 -9.83
C THR A 79 -7.53 -28.34 -8.56
N ARG A 80 -6.90 -29.30 -7.88
CA ARG A 80 -6.04 -28.97 -6.72
C ARG A 80 -5.00 -27.91 -7.05
N LEU A 81 -4.42 -27.96 -8.26
CA LEU A 81 -3.42 -27.00 -8.70
C LEU A 81 -3.97 -25.57 -8.75
N SER A 82 -5.14 -25.35 -9.37
CA SER A 82 -5.73 -24.00 -9.48
C SER A 82 -6.10 -23.44 -8.11
N HIS A 83 -6.63 -24.26 -7.21
CA HIS A 83 -6.88 -23.87 -5.81
C HIS A 83 -5.60 -23.51 -5.06
N THR A 84 -4.53 -24.31 -5.20
CA THR A 84 -3.23 -24.01 -4.59
C THR A 84 -2.66 -22.69 -5.12
N MET A 85 -2.73 -22.45 -6.43
CA MET A 85 -2.26 -21.21 -7.05
C MET A 85 -3.01 -19.98 -6.54
N MET A 86 -4.33 -20.07 -6.43
CA MET A 86 -5.16 -19.00 -5.83
C MET A 86 -4.88 -18.81 -4.34
N GLY A 87 -4.64 -19.89 -3.60
CA GLY A 87 -4.26 -19.84 -2.19
C GLY A 87 -2.95 -19.09 -1.97
N HIS A 88 -1.89 -19.43 -2.73
CA HIS A 88 -0.62 -18.71 -2.67
C HIS A 88 -0.79 -17.23 -3.05
N MET A 89 -1.53 -16.91 -4.11
CA MET A 89 -1.76 -15.52 -4.51
C MET A 89 -2.36 -14.69 -3.38
N ARG A 90 -3.41 -15.21 -2.70
CA ARG A 90 -4.05 -14.53 -1.56
C ARG A 90 -3.09 -14.36 -0.39
N LEU A 91 -2.32 -15.39 -0.05
CA LEU A 91 -1.32 -15.32 1.02
C LEU A 91 -0.24 -14.29 0.71
N ASN A 92 0.29 -14.29 -0.52
CA ASN A 92 1.34 -13.36 -0.93
C ASN A 92 0.83 -11.92 -0.95
N LYS A 93 -0.40 -11.67 -1.41
CA LYS A 93 -1.05 -10.36 -1.34
C LYS A 93 -1.17 -9.87 0.10
N ALA A 94 -1.55 -10.74 1.04
CA ALA A 94 -1.61 -10.43 2.46
C ALA A 94 -0.23 -10.14 3.06
N SER A 95 0.79 -10.92 2.71
CA SER A 95 2.18 -10.72 3.14
C SER A 95 2.72 -9.36 2.71
N TRP A 96 2.51 -8.96 1.45
CA TRP A 96 2.87 -7.61 1.00
C TRP A 96 2.13 -6.52 1.78
N GLY A 97 0.83 -6.72 2.02
CA GLY A 97 0.04 -5.78 2.84
C GLY A 97 0.55 -5.66 4.27
N ALA A 98 1.05 -6.74 4.87
CA ALA A 98 1.66 -6.71 6.20
C ALA A 98 2.98 -5.94 6.20
N LEU A 99 3.87 -6.19 5.23
CA LEU A 99 5.14 -5.49 5.10
C LEU A 99 4.98 -3.98 4.91
N LEU A 100 3.99 -3.54 4.14
CA LEU A 100 3.71 -2.11 3.96
C LEU A 100 3.27 -1.41 5.25
N ARG A 101 2.43 -2.09 6.05
CA ARG A 101 2.01 -1.59 7.36
C ARG A 101 3.18 -1.47 8.32
N GLU A 102 4.05 -2.47 8.33
CA GLU A 102 5.27 -2.46 9.15
C GLU A 102 6.19 -1.29 8.76
N GLN A 103 6.46 -1.11 7.46
CA GLN A 103 7.27 0.00 6.95
C GLN A 103 6.70 1.38 7.31
N SER A 104 5.37 1.52 7.27
CA SER A 104 4.69 2.76 7.66
C SER A 104 4.75 3.03 9.16
N SER A 105 4.66 1.98 9.99
CA SER A 105 4.75 2.12 11.46
C SER A 105 6.15 2.49 11.94
N VAL A 106 7.20 1.97 11.30
CA VAL A 106 8.60 2.29 11.64
C VAL A 106 8.95 3.73 11.25
N ALA A 107 8.37 4.25 10.16
CA ALA A 107 8.56 5.64 9.75
C ALA A 107 7.91 6.66 10.72
N ALA A 108 6.93 6.23 11.53
CA ALA A 108 6.16 7.08 12.44
C ALA A 108 6.61 6.98 13.91
N GLY A 109 7.92 6.87 14.18
CA GLY A 109 8.52 6.60 15.51
C GLY A 109 7.95 7.39 16.71
N PRO A 110 8.18 6.90 17.95
CA PRO A 110 7.39 7.26 19.13
C PRO A 110 7.51 8.75 19.45
N SER A 111 6.36 9.45 19.49
CA SER A 111 6.25 10.77 20.12
C SER A 111 6.70 10.66 21.58
N SER A 112 7.78 11.36 21.95
CA SER A 112 8.24 11.49 23.33
C SER A 112 7.09 11.83 24.27
N PRO A 113 7.00 11.26 25.49
CA PRO A 113 6.05 11.72 26.49
C PRO A 113 6.41 13.16 26.84
N GLY A 114 5.48 14.08 26.58
CA GLY A 114 5.61 15.49 26.92
C GLY A 114 5.81 15.67 28.42
N THR A 115 6.77 16.53 28.74
CA THR A 115 7.00 17.14 30.05
C THR A 115 5.74 17.75 30.62
N ASP A 116 5.40 17.37 31.86
CA ASP A 116 4.36 18.02 32.67
C ASP A 116 4.68 19.52 32.87
N PRO A 117 3.71 20.43 32.76
CA PRO A 117 3.83 21.77 33.30
C PRO A 117 3.43 21.76 34.79
N GLU A 118 4.42 21.99 35.65
CA GLU A 118 4.25 22.50 37.01
C GLU A 118 4.02 24.03 36.96
N ASP A 119 3.50 24.57 38.07
CA ASP A 119 3.12 25.98 38.36
C ASP A 119 1.75 26.44 37.85
N GLY A 120 0.88 27.08 38.63
CA GLY A 120 1.03 27.78 39.90
C GLY A 120 -0.22 28.67 40.09
N ALA A 121 -0.59 28.93 41.34
CA ALA A 121 -1.92 29.37 41.76
C ALA A 121 -2.27 30.87 41.54
N ALA A 122 -3.60 31.12 41.46
CA ALA A 122 -4.37 32.29 41.95
C ALA A 122 -4.13 33.66 41.26
N THR A 123 -5.07 34.61 41.08
CA THR A 123 -6.26 35.08 41.82
C THR A 123 -7.14 35.99 40.93
N GLY A 124 -8.46 35.96 41.13
CA GLY A 124 -9.31 37.16 41.35
C GLY A 124 -9.87 37.97 40.17
N GLY A 125 -11.18 38.27 40.23
CA GLY A 125 -11.73 39.52 39.66
C GLY A 125 -13.07 39.43 38.90
N SER A 126 -14.17 39.68 39.61
CA SER A 126 -15.56 39.84 39.14
C SER A 126 -15.78 41.12 38.30
N SER A 127 -16.64 41.10 37.27
CA SER A 127 -17.82 41.99 37.17
C SER A 127 -18.68 41.74 35.91
N SER A 128 -19.96 42.09 36.06
CA SER A 128 -21.16 41.76 35.28
C SER A 128 -21.42 42.53 33.97
N LYS A 129 -22.50 42.09 33.28
CA LYS A 129 -23.39 42.76 32.27
C LYS A 129 -22.94 42.60 30.81
N GLU A 130 -23.80 42.39 29.81
CA GLU A 130 -25.25 42.55 29.63
C GLU A 130 -25.69 41.73 28.38
N ILE A 131 -26.96 41.30 28.32
CA ILE A 131 -27.63 40.74 27.12
C ILE A 131 -28.45 41.88 26.48
N PRO A 132 -28.53 41.98 25.14
CA PRO A 132 -29.86 41.81 24.53
C PRO A 132 -29.89 41.07 23.17
N GLN A 133 -30.86 40.17 23.12
CA GLN A 133 -31.74 39.69 22.05
C GLN A 133 -31.82 40.48 20.72
N GLY A 134 -31.92 39.73 19.62
CA GLY A 134 -32.50 40.14 18.32
C GLY A 134 -31.86 39.34 17.17
N SER A 135 -32.51 38.87 16.12
CA SER A 135 -33.92 38.74 15.71
C SER A 135 -33.94 37.68 14.60
N ARG A 136 -35.13 37.13 14.33
CA ARG A 136 -35.49 36.26 13.20
C ARG A 136 -35.20 36.89 11.82
N GLU A 137 -35.31 36.02 10.81
CA GLU A 137 -35.54 36.21 9.36
C GLU A 137 -34.38 35.60 8.54
N SER A 138 -34.57 34.71 7.56
CA SER A 138 -35.72 34.02 6.95
C SER A 138 -35.20 32.74 6.29
#